data_AF-A0A812MVF9-F1
#
_entry.id   AF-A0A812MVF9-F1
#
_cell.length_a   1.000
_cell.length_b   1.000
_cell.length_c   1.000
_cell.angle_alpha   90.00
_cell.angle_beta   90.00
_cell.angle_gamma   90.00
#
_symmetry.space_group_name_H-M   'P 1'
#
loop_
_entity.id
_entity.type
_entity.pdbx_description
1 polymer ?
#
loop_
_entity_poly.entity_id
_entity_poly.type
_entity_poly.pdbx_seq_one_letter_code
_entity_poly.pdbx_strand_id
1 'polypeptide(L)'
;MYAKDNGCGLAAPQCGVNLRVMVYNYQRIEGEGRKPEGEVVFVNPRITAHSEEKCEMLEGCLSFPNFGAPVVRPAWVEVQAVDLDGTP
;
A
#
# COMPACT_ATOMS: atom_id res chain seq x y z
N MET A 1 0.80 10.95 2.40
CA MET A 1 -0.36 10.03 2.40
C MET A 1 -1.61 10.73 2.94
N TYR A 2 -1.56 11.27 4.17
CA TYR A 2 -2.74 11.84 4.86
C TYR A 2 -3.29 13.16 4.35
N ALA A 3 -2.58 13.86 3.46
CA ALA A 3 -3.06 15.11 2.86
C ALA A 3 -4.27 14.91 1.93
N LYS A 4 -4.64 13.65 1.63
CA LYS A 4 -5.83 13.28 0.86
C LYS A 4 -6.72 12.38 1.73
N ASP A 5 -8.01 12.65 1.75
CA ASP A 5 -8.94 12.03 2.71
C ASP A 5 -8.93 10.50 2.66
N ASN A 6 -8.78 9.93 1.45
CA ASN A 6 -8.88 8.49 1.21
C ASN A 6 -7.52 7.79 0.98
N GLY A 7 -6.39 8.45 1.30
CA GLY A 7 -5.08 7.83 1.10
C GLY A 7 -4.81 6.70 2.10
N CYS A 8 -4.77 5.44 1.63
CA CYS A 8 -4.40 4.26 2.43
C CYS A 8 -2.95 3.79 2.22
N GLY A 9 -2.32 4.19 1.11
CA GLY A 9 -0.92 3.88 0.79
C GLY A 9 -0.28 4.95 -0.11
N LEU A 10 1.05 5.03 -0.08
CA LEU A 10 1.84 5.94 -0.89
C LEU A 10 3.21 5.35 -1.20
N ALA A 11 3.58 5.34 -2.48
CA ALA A 11 4.91 4.96 -2.94
C ALA A 11 5.78 6.21 -3.18
N ALA A 12 7.09 6.12 -2.89
CA ALA A 12 8.03 7.23 -3.09
C ALA A 12 7.99 7.85 -4.50
N PRO A 13 7.82 7.09 -5.60
CA PRO A 13 7.69 7.68 -6.94
C PRO A 13 6.50 8.64 -7.11
N GLN A 14 5.42 8.49 -6.33
CA GLN A 14 4.27 9.41 -6.36
C GLN A 14 4.63 10.81 -5.83
N CYS A 15 5.76 10.93 -5.13
CA CYS A 15 6.34 12.18 -4.65
C CYS A 15 7.54 12.65 -5.49
N GLY A 16 7.79 12.02 -6.65
CA GLY A 16 8.95 12.35 -7.50
C GLY A 16 10.28 11.79 -7.00
N VAL A 17 10.25 10.86 -6.04
CA VAL A 17 11.45 10.24 -5.46
C VAL A 17 11.61 8.83 -6.02
N ASN A 18 12.65 8.60 -6.82
CA ASN A 18 12.89 7.31 -7.48
C ASN A 18 13.59 6.30 -6.56
N LEU A 19 12.89 5.90 -5.50
CA LEU A 19 13.34 4.87 -4.54
C LEU A 19 12.29 3.77 -4.41
N ARG A 20 12.73 2.55 -4.11
CA ARG A 20 11.85 1.41 -3.78
C ARG A 20 11.41 1.50 -2.32
N VAL A 21 10.56 2.46 -2.03
CA VAL A 21 10.00 2.67 -0.69
C VAL A 21 8.50 2.91 -0.81
N MET A 22 7.74 2.28 0.07
CA MET A 22 6.32 2.55 0.22
C MET A 22 5.91 2.56 1.68
N VAL A 23 4.84 3.30 1.97
CA VAL A 23 4.15 3.30 3.25
C VAL A 23 2.67 3.01 3.01
N TYR A 24 2.06 2.24 3.90
CA TYR A 24 0.61 2.08 3.95
C TYR A 24 0.12 2.05 5.39
N ASN A 25 -1.18 2.20 5.57
CA ASN A 25 -1.82 2.12 6.87
C ASN A 25 -2.98 1.15 6.82
N TYR A 26 -2.88 0.01 7.52
CA TYR A 26 -3.88 -1.06 7.45
C TYR A 26 -5.20 -0.66 8.11
N GLN A 27 -5.17 0.15 9.17
CA GLN A 27 -6.37 0.64 9.86
C GLN A 27 -7.22 1.54 8.96
N ARG A 28 -6.61 2.25 8.01
CA ARG A 28 -7.34 3.00 6.99
C ARG A 28 -8.07 2.12 5.99
N ILE A 29 -7.52 0.93 5.70
CA ILE A 29 -8.14 -0.06 4.83
C ILE A 29 -9.37 -0.68 5.53
N GLU A 30 -9.28 -0.87 6.85
CA GLU A 30 -10.36 -1.41 7.70
C GLU A 30 -11.42 -0.38 8.11
N GLY A 31 -11.23 0.90 7.76
CA GLY A 31 -12.18 1.99 8.07
C GLY A 31 -12.07 2.55 9.50
N GLU A 32 -11.00 2.22 10.23
CA GLU A 32 -10.80 2.61 11.63
C GLU A 32 -10.20 4.03 11.82
N GLY A 33 -10.02 4.79 10.74
CA GLY A 33 -9.67 6.20 10.79
C GLY A 33 -8.18 6.51 10.55
N ARG A 34 -7.69 7.65 11.09
CA ARG A 34 -6.38 8.25 10.78
C ARG A 34 -5.32 7.96 11.85
N LYS A 35 -5.24 6.73 12.32
CA LYS A 35 -4.37 6.32 13.43
C LYS A 35 -2.95 6.00 12.94
N PRO A 36 -1.89 6.69 13.38
CA PRO A 36 -0.51 6.44 12.94
C PRO A 36 0.01 5.05 13.32
N GLU A 37 -0.58 4.41 14.32
CA GLU A 37 -0.17 3.10 14.83
C GLU A 37 -0.34 1.99 13.79
N GLY A 38 -1.19 2.21 12.79
CA GLY A 38 -1.38 1.31 11.65
C GLY A 38 -0.33 1.43 10.55
N GLU A 39 0.66 2.32 10.68
CA GLU A 39 1.65 2.56 9.64
C GLU A 39 2.66 1.42 9.49
N VAL A 40 2.81 0.97 8.25
CA VAL A 40 3.80 -0.03 7.86
C VAL A 40 4.61 0.54 6.71
N VAL A 41 5.94 0.49 6.85
CA VAL A 41 6.89 0.97 5.84
C VAL A 41 7.67 -0.21 5.28
N PHE A 42 7.74 -0.28 3.96
CA PHE A 42 8.58 -1.24 3.26
C PHE A 42 9.68 -0.52 2.46
N VAL A 43 10.92 -0.90 2.75
CA VAL A 43 12.11 -0.55 2.00
C VAL A 43 12.54 -1.76 1.18
N ASN A 44 12.80 -1.55 -0.11
CA ASN A 44 13.13 -2.59 -1.08
C ASN A 44 12.16 -3.81 -1.12
N PRO A 45 10.82 -3.61 -1.09
CA PRO A 45 9.88 -4.72 -1.07
C PRO A 45 9.99 -5.62 -2.31
N ARG A 46 9.76 -6.92 -2.10
CA ARG A 46 9.63 -7.96 -3.13
C ARG A 46 8.47 -8.88 -2.78
N ILE A 47 7.59 -9.15 -3.74
CA ILE A 47 6.59 -10.21 -3.60
C ILE A 47 7.30 -11.56 -3.83
N THR A 48 7.25 -12.45 -2.85
CA THR A 48 7.92 -13.77 -2.87
C THR A 48 6.96 -14.91 -3.17
N ALA A 49 5.69 -14.78 -2.79
CA ALA A 49 4.64 -15.74 -3.05
C ALA A 49 3.28 -15.04 -3.17
N HIS A 50 2.29 -15.74 -3.75
CA HIS A 50 0.92 -15.28 -3.84
C HIS A 50 -0.04 -16.46 -3.99
N SER A 51 -1.32 -16.25 -3.69
CA SER A 51 -2.36 -17.24 -3.92
C SER A 51 -2.66 -17.46 -5.41
N GLU A 52 -3.23 -18.62 -5.74
CA GLU A 52 -3.95 -18.84 -7.00
C GLU A 52 -5.36 -18.23 -6.97
N GLU A 53 -6.00 -18.27 -5.80
CA GLU A 53 -7.28 -17.60 -5.55
C GLU A 53 -7.15 -16.11 -5.80
N LYS A 54 -8.16 -15.53 -6.46
CA LYS A 54 -8.23 -14.11 -6.79
C LYS A 54 -9.43 -13.48 -6.11
N CYS A 55 -9.27 -12.22 -5.71
CA CYS A 55 -10.37 -11.37 -5.24
C CYS A 55 -10.51 -10.15 -6.15
N GLU A 56 -11.72 -9.63 -6.26
CA GLU A 56 -12.02 -8.37 -6.92
C GLU A 56 -12.32 -7.32 -5.85
N MET A 57 -11.67 -6.15 -5.96
CA MET A 57 -11.89 -5.02 -5.07
C MET A 57 -11.96 -3.72 -5.88
N LEU A 58 -12.74 -2.75 -5.41
CA LEU A 58 -12.76 -1.40 -5.98
C LEU A 58 -11.50 -0.66 -5.49
N GLU A 59 -10.57 -0.37 -6.41
CA GLU A 59 -9.33 0.36 -6.10
C GLU A 59 -9.37 1.78 -6.68
N GLY A 60 -8.69 2.71 -6.00
CA GLY A 60 -8.41 4.06 -6.48
C GLY A 60 -6.92 4.39 -6.33
N CYS A 61 -6.48 5.54 -6.86
CA CYS A 61 -5.07 5.94 -6.78
C CYS A 61 -4.91 7.43 -6.49
N LEU A 62 -4.02 7.77 -5.55
CA LEU A 62 -3.71 9.17 -5.23
C LEU A 62 -3.12 9.95 -6.42
N SER A 63 -2.52 9.26 -7.39
CA SER A 63 -2.01 9.85 -8.64
C SER A 63 -3.10 10.06 -9.69
N PHE A 64 -4.28 9.45 -9.54
CA PHE A 64 -5.44 9.58 -10.43
C PHE A 64 -6.69 9.93 -9.62
N PRO A 65 -6.81 11.20 -9.17
CA PRO A 65 -7.89 11.60 -8.29
C PRO A 65 -9.27 11.42 -8.95
N ASN A 66 -10.26 11.05 -8.14
CA ASN A 66 -11.67 10.84 -8.54
C ASN A 66 -11.91 9.69 -9.53
N PHE A 67 -10.92 8.81 -9.72
CA PHE A 67 -11.06 7.60 -10.52
C PHE A 67 -10.91 6.36 -9.64
N GLY A 68 -11.82 5.41 -9.82
CA GLY A 68 -11.75 4.09 -9.21
C GLY A 68 -12.37 3.05 -10.12
N ALA A 69 -11.83 1.84 -10.08
CA ALA A 69 -12.24 0.74 -10.94
C ALA A 69 -12.11 -0.60 -10.19
N PRO A 70 -12.91 -1.62 -10.54
CA PRO A 70 -12.69 -2.97 -10.04
C PRO A 70 -11.35 -3.50 -10.53
N VAL A 71 -10.55 -4.03 -9.61
CA VAL A 71 -9.25 -4.62 -9.89
C VAL A 71 -9.21 -6.02 -9.30
N VAL A 72 -8.74 -6.98 -10.10
CA VAL A 72 -8.58 -8.38 -9.69
C VAL A 72 -7.14 -8.63 -9.29
N ARG A 73 -6.91 -9.09 -8.06
CA ARG A 73 -5.58 -9.44 -7.53
C ARG A 73 -5.60 -10.81 -6.84
N PRO A 74 -4.43 -11.43 -6.58
CA PRO A 74 -4.35 -12.56 -5.67
C PRO A 74 -4.96 -12.21 -4.30
N ALA A 75 -5.71 -13.14 -3.71
CA ALA A 75 -6.32 -12.99 -2.40
C ALA A 75 -5.29 -12.75 -1.28
N TRP A 76 -4.07 -13.28 -1.41
CA TRP A 76 -2.94 -12.92 -0.55
C TRP A 76 -1.63 -12.85 -1.34
N VAL A 77 -0.68 -12.08 -0.81
CA VAL A 77 0.72 -12.03 -1.25
C VAL A 77 1.64 -12.11 -0.03
N GLU A 78 2.80 -12.73 -0.19
CA GLU A 78 3.90 -12.66 0.76
C GLU A 78 4.90 -11.62 0.28
N VAL A 79 5.31 -10.72 1.18
CA VAL A 79 6.23 -9.63 0.88
C VAL A 79 7.46 -9.73 1.77
N GLN A 80 8.62 -9.82 1.16
CA GLN A 80 9.90 -9.59 1.83
C GLN A 80 10.27 -8.13 1.67
N ALA A 81 10.59 -7.45 2.77
CA ALA A 81 11.01 -6.06 2.76
C ALA A 81 12.08 -5.83 3.83
N VAL A 82 12.43 -4.58 4.05
CA VAL A 82 13.20 -4.12 5.20
C VAL A 82 12.41 -2.95 5.80
N ASP A 83 12.40 -2.82 7.12
CA ASP A 83 11.81 -1.67 7.81
C ASP A 83 12.71 -0.40 7.72
N LEU A 84 12.32 0.66 8.44
CA LEU A 84 13.09 1.91 8.50
C LEU A 84 14.41 1.79 9.24
N ASP A 85 14.53 0.83 10.15
CA ASP A 85 15.70 0.61 11.01
C ASP A 85 16.70 -0.36 10.37
N GLY A 86 16.35 -0.97 9.24
CA GLY A 86 17.20 -1.91 8.51
C GLY A 86 16.92 -3.38 8.85
N THR A 87 15.84 -3.67 9.58
CA THR A 87 15.43 -5.02 9.94
C THR A 87 14.63 -5.67 8.80
N PRO A 88 14.97 -6.91 8.38
CA PRO A 88 14.20 -7.66 7.38
C PRO A 88 12.79 -8.05 7.84
#